data_AF-A0A957NU97-F1
#
_entry.id   AF-A0A957NU97-F1
#
_cell.length_a   1.000
_cell.length_b   1.000
_cell.length_c   1.000
_cell.angle_alpha   90.00
_cell.angle_beta   90.00
_cell.angle_gamma   90.00
#
_symmetry.space_group_name_H-M   'P 1'
#
loop_
_entity.id
_entity.type
_entity.pdbx_description
1 polymer ?
#
loop_
_entity_poly.entity_id
_entity_poly.type
_entity_poly.pdbx_seq_one_letter_code
_entity_poly.pdbx_strand_id
1 'polypeptide(L)' 'MNKYVLIAITIVSLVAMQLAHIPQAFARSANVAPAQQEDAKGVIRVGSRDFTEQLILGQILVQALRQAGFEVVDNTGLG' A
#
# COMPACT_ATOMS: atom_id res chain seq x y z
N MET A 1 15.04 -52.62 -15.93
CA MET A 1 14.60 -51.32 -15.37
C MET A 1 14.81 -51.38 -13.86
N ASN A 2 15.76 -50.61 -13.31
CA ASN A 2 16.18 -50.76 -11.90
C ASN A 2 15.15 -50.14 -10.95
N LYS A 3 14.69 -50.93 -9.96
CA LYS A 3 13.74 -50.51 -8.90
C LYS A 3 14.10 -49.19 -8.19
N TYR A 4 15.40 -48.88 -8.10
CA TYR A 4 15.90 -47.63 -7.51
C TYR A 4 15.61 -46.39 -8.37
N VAL A 5 15.52 -46.53 -9.69
CA VAL A 5 15.18 -45.42 -10.61
C VAL A 5 13.72 -45.03 -10.43
N LEU A 6 12.82 -45.99 -10.20
CA LEU A 6 11.40 -45.74 -9.96
C LEU A 6 11.14 -45.07 -8.60
N ILE A 7 11.92 -45.46 -7.58
CA ILE A 7 11.85 -44.86 -6.23
C ILE A 7 12.45 -43.45 -6.22
N ALA A 8 13.58 -43.21 -6.89
CA ALA A 8 14.17 -41.87 -6.96
C ALA A 8 13.25 -40.84 -7.62
N ILE A 9 12.54 -41.25 -8.68
CA ILE A 9 11.61 -40.37 -9.41
C ILE A 9 10.39 -40.00 -8.54
N THR A 10 9.87 -40.93 -7.73
CA THR A 10 8.70 -40.66 -6.88
C THR A 10 9.01 -39.72 -5.72
N ILE A 11 10.21 -39.79 -5.13
CA ILE A 11 10.59 -38.92 -4.02
C ILE A 11 10.86 -37.47 -4.51
N VAL A 12 11.45 -37.32 -5.70
CA VAL A 12 11.66 -35.99 -6.33
C VAL A 12 10.34 -35.29 -6.62
N SER A 13 9.29 -36.03 -7.02
CA SER A 13 7.96 -35.44 -7.26
C SER A 13 7.24 -35.04 -5.98
N LEU A 14 7.48 -35.71 -4.84
CA LEU A 14 6.81 -35.39 -3.57
C LEU A 14 7.35 -34.10 -2.91
N VAL A 15 8.62 -33.76 -3.12
CA VAL A 15 9.24 -32.54 -2.56
C VAL A 15 8.82 -31.28 -3.34
N ALA A 16 8.45 -31.40 -4.62
CA ALA A 16 8.02 -30.26 -5.43
C ALA A 16 6.66 -29.67 -5.03
N MET A 17 5.82 -30.43 -4.29
CA MET A 17 4.45 -30.03 -3.99
C MET A 17 4.29 -29.19 -2.70
N GLN A 18 5.36 -28.97 -1.94
CA GLN A 18 5.30 -28.21 -0.67
C GLN A 18 5.68 -26.72 -0.81
N LEU A 19 6.04 -26.24 -2.02
CA LEU A 19 6.43 -24.84 -2.24
C LEU A 19 5.44 -24.04 -3.11
N ALA A 20 4.16 -24.40 -3.09
CA ALA A 20 3.11 -23.74 -3.88
C ALA A 20 2.14 -22.87 -3.05
N HIS A 21 2.58 -22.31 -1.93
CA HIS A 21 1.78 -21.33 -1.16
C HIS A 21 2.56 -20.01 -1.03
N ILE A 22 2.72 -19.31 -2.15
CA ILE A 22 3.02 -17.88 -2.16
C ILE A 22 1.66 -17.16 -2.24
N PRO A 23 1.26 -16.32 -1.27
CA PRO A 23 0.06 -15.52 -1.41
C PRO A 23 0.24 -14.54 -2.57
N GLN A 24 -0.51 -14.78 -3.64
CA GLN A 24 -0.64 -13.94 -4.83
C GLN A 24 -1.30 -12.59 -4.46
N ALA A 25 -0.54 -11.67 -3.87
CA ALA A 25 -1.05 -10.34 -3.51
C ALA A 25 -0.50 -9.19 -4.38
N PHE A 26 0.39 -9.45 -5.35
CA PHE A 26 1.08 -8.38 -6.08
C PHE A 26 1.24 -8.60 -7.60
N ALA A 27 0.25 -9.20 -8.26
CA ALA A 27 0.22 -9.24 -9.72
C ALA A 27 -1.08 -8.65 -10.28
N ARG A 28 -1.46 -7.44 -9.84
CA ARG A 28 -2.42 -6.61 -10.59
C ARG A 28 -1.66 -5.92 -11.71
N SER A 29 -1.74 -6.56 -12.89
CA SER A 29 -1.41 -6.08 -14.24
C SER A 29 -1.04 -4.60 -14.35
N ALA A 30 0.24 -4.31 -14.54
CA ALA A 30 0.73 -3.03 -15.03
C ALA A 30 0.46 -2.91 -16.54
N ASN A 31 -0.82 -2.76 -16.91
CA ASN A 31 -1.16 -2.05 -18.15
C ASN A 31 -1.44 -0.60 -17.75
N VAL A 32 -0.38 0.12 -17.41
CA VAL A 32 -0.46 1.56 -17.18
C VAL A 32 -0.34 2.19 -18.56
N ALA A 33 -1.50 2.48 -19.17
CA ALA A 33 -1.59 3.54 -20.18
C ALA A 33 -0.82 4.75 -19.65
N PRO A 34 -0.13 5.55 -20.48
CA PRO A 34 0.58 6.73 -19.97
C PRO A 34 -0.46 7.60 -19.27
N ALA A 35 -0.49 7.50 -17.94
CA ALA A 35 -1.14 8.47 -17.12
C ALA A 35 -0.26 9.69 -17.32
N GLN A 36 -0.71 10.59 -18.18
CA GLN A 36 -0.45 11.99 -17.97
C GLN A 36 -0.91 12.27 -16.54
N GLN A 37 0.04 12.15 -15.61
CA GLN A 37 -0.02 12.78 -14.32
C GLN A 37 0.02 14.27 -14.64
N GLU A 38 -1.14 14.81 -14.99
CA GLU A 38 -1.40 16.20 -14.71
C GLU A 38 -1.17 16.34 -13.21
N ASP A 39 -0.23 17.21 -12.83
CA ASP A 39 0.01 17.65 -11.45
C ASP A 39 -1.23 18.39 -10.93
N ALA A 40 -2.38 17.71 -10.90
CA ALA A 40 -3.56 18.15 -10.19
C ALA A 40 -3.19 18.07 -8.72
N LYS A 41 -2.84 19.22 -8.15
CA LYS A 41 -2.53 19.39 -6.73
C LYS A 41 -3.73 18.88 -5.93
N GLY A 42 -3.67 17.61 -5.54
CA GLY A 42 -4.80 16.93 -4.89
C GLY A 42 -5.17 17.62 -3.58
N VAL A 43 -6.44 17.56 -3.23
CA VAL A 43 -6.95 18.13 -1.96
C VAL A 43 -6.42 17.31 -0.79
N ILE A 44 -5.73 17.94 0.16
CA ILE A 44 -5.20 17.30 1.36
C ILE A 44 -6.23 17.42 2.50
N ARG A 45 -6.54 16.30 3.16
CA ARG A 45 -7.41 16.27 4.33
C ARG A 45 -6.56 16.13 5.59
N VAL A 46 -6.69 17.07 6.54
CA VAL A 46 -5.98 17.02 7.82
C VAL A 46 -6.99 16.81 8.93
N GLY A 47 -6.78 15.80 9.77
CA GLY A 47 -7.65 15.52 10.92
C GLY A 47 -6.88 15.42 12.22
N SER A 48 -7.55 15.69 13.33
CA SER A 48 -7.04 15.50 14.69
C SER A 48 -8.19 15.13 15.63
N ARG A 49 -7.87 14.39 16.70
CA ARG A 49 -8.81 14.16 17.80
C ARG A 49 -8.84 15.36 18.74
N ASP A 50 -9.86 15.41 19.60
CA ASP A 50 -10.08 16.43 20.64
C ASP A 50 -9.09 16.38 21.81
N PHE A 51 -7.81 16.17 21.51
CA PHE A 51 -6.70 16.38 22.44
C PHE A 51 -6.03 17.70 22.09
N THR A 52 -5.71 18.51 23.11
CA THR A 52 -5.21 19.88 22.93
C THR A 52 -3.98 19.94 22.01
N GLU A 53 -3.03 19.02 22.17
CA GLU A 53 -1.82 18.96 21.35
C GLU A 53 -2.12 18.59 19.91
N GLN A 54 -2.98 17.60 19.68
CA GLN A 54 -3.32 17.16 18.33
C GLN A 54 -4.15 18.23 17.60
N LEU A 55 -5.00 18.96 18.33
CA LEU A 55 -5.74 20.10 17.79
C LEU A 55 -4.79 21.22 17.35
N ILE A 56 -3.86 21.63 18.23
CA ILE A 56 -2.91 22.70 17.92
C ILE A 56 -2.00 22.29 16.76
N LEU A 57 -1.45 21.06 16.78
CA LEU A 57 -0.56 20.58 15.72
C LEU A 57 -1.30 20.39 14.39
N GLY A 58 -2.53 19.90 14.42
CA GLY A 58 -3.38 19.78 13.23
C GLY A 58 -3.64 21.14 12.59
N GLN A 59 -3.97 22.15 13.40
CA GLN A 59 -4.17 23.52 12.93
C GLN A 59 -2.88 24.13 12.33
N ILE A 60 -1.73 23.91 12.96
CA ILE A 60 -0.42 24.35 12.41
C ILE A 60 -0.18 23.71 11.03
N LEU A 61 -0.45 22.41 10.91
CA LEU A 61 -0.25 21.68 9.65
C LEU A 61 -1.19 22.18 8.53
N VAL A 62 -2.46 22.44 8.85
CA VAL A 62 -3.42 23.02 7.90
C VAL A 62 -2.87 24.35 7.34
N GLN A 63 -2.35 25.22 8.20
CA GLN A 63 -1.81 26.50 7.76
C GLN A 63 -0.54 26.35 6.94
N ALA A 64 0.38 25.47 7.34
CA ALA A 64 1.61 25.21 6.58
C ALA A 64 1.32 24.68 5.17
N LEU A 65 0.34 23.78 5.04
CA LEU A 65 -0.06 23.23 3.74
C LEU A 65 -0.75 24.27 2.85
N ARG A 66 -1.61 25.12 3.43
CA ARG A 66 -2.22 26.25 2.70
C ARG A 66 -1.16 27.25 2.22
N GLN A 67 -0.16 27.56 3.06
CA GLN A 67 0.96 28.42 2.69
C GLN A 67 1.83 27.81 1.58
N ALA A 68 1.98 26.48 1.56
CA ALA A 68 2.60 25.74 0.45
C ALA A 68 1.68 25.63 -0.79
N GLY A 69 0.55 26.35 -0.80
CA GLY A 69 -0.39 26.45 -1.91
C GLY A 69 -1.25 25.22 -2.13
N PHE A 70 -1.39 24.33 -1.14
CA PHE A 70 -2.29 23.17 -1.25
C PHE A 70 -3.72 23.57 -0.90
N GLU A 71 -4.69 22.94 -1.56
CA GLU A 71 -6.07 22.96 -1.11
C GLU A 71 -6.19 21.99 0.08
N VAL A 72 -6.65 22.50 1.22
CA VAL A 72 -6.70 21.73 2.48
C VAL A 72 -8.09 21.76 3.08
N VAL A 73 -8.65 20.56 3.26
CA VAL A 73 -9.88 20.32 4.03
C VAL A 73 -9.50 20.04 5.49
N ASP A 74 -9.99 20.90 6.38
CA ASP A 74 -9.76 20.82 7.82
C ASP A 74 -10.85 19.96 8.48
N ASN A 75 -10.41 18.85 9.06
CA ASN A 75 -11.19 17.89 9.85
C ASN A 75 -10.59 17.75 11.26
N THR A 76 -9.91 18.77 11.76
CA THR A 76 -9.41 18.82 13.14
C THR A 76 -10.55 19.14 14.10
N GLY A 77 -10.48 18.64 15.34
CA GLY A 77 -11.52 18.89 16.33
C GLY A 77 -12.83 18.16 16.06
N LEU A 78 -12.78 17.03 15.33
CA LEU A 78 -13.91 16.12 15.18
C LEU A 78 -13.84 15.10 16.32
N GLY A 79 -14.57 15.39 17.40
CA GLY A 79 -14.72 14.54 18.59
C GLY A 79 -15.34 13.18 18.35
#